data_AF-A0A1L5F661-F1
#
_entry.id   AF-A0A1L5F661-F1
#
_cell.length_a   1.000
_cell.length_b   1.000
_cell.length_c   1.000
_cell.angle_alpha   90.00
_cell.angle_beta   90.00
_cell.angle_gamma   90.00
#
_symmetry.space_group_name_H-M   'P 1'
#
loop_
_entity.id
_entity.type
_entity.pdbx_description
1 polymer ?
#
loop_
_entity_poly.entity_id
_entity_poly.type
_entity_poly.pdbx_seq_one_letter_code
_entity_poly.pdbx_strand_id
1 'polypeptide(L)'
;MKKKGFTLIELMITLTIFAIFSVYLYQTFFSQIRQSFSLNNNIDVQYNVNKALNMLTDNIRSYSSTNETKVLKSSDGSKSISINQNGGIQVNSVNDSGNIVNVLSNFPEPSSSPPADIQYDSINKTLYFKNDSQNKCFNIDSVDFSTENKNGIIVITVSVLKGNVHIESSTAVNVKK
;
A
#
# COMPACT_ATOMS: atom_id res chain seq x y z
N MET A 1 -45.84 42.63 36.31
CA MET A 1 -45.36 41.24 36.09
C MET A 1 -44.29 40.93 37.13
N LYS A 2 -44.50 39.97 38.05
CA LYS A 2 -43.48 39.58 39.03
C LYS A 2 -42.37 38.82 38.31
N LYS A 3 -41.13 39.33 38.31
CA LYS A 3 -39.96 38.60 37.83
C LYS A 3 -39.69 37.46 38.82
N LYS A 4 -39.92 36.20 38.43
CA LYS A 4 -39.51 35.03 39.21
C LYS A 4 -37.98 34.94 39.15
N GLY A 5 -37.31 35.05 40.30
CA GLY A 5 -35.86 34.85 40.41
C GLY A 5 -35.50 33.37 40.43
N PHE A 6 -34.30 33.03 39.98
CA PHE A 6 -33.76 31.68 40.05
C PHE A 6 -33.46 31.31 41.51
N THR A 7 -33.87 30.11 41.92
CA THR A 7 -33.52 29.60 43.26
C THR A 7 -32.14 28.96 43.24
N LEU A 8 -31.41 29.01 44.36
CA LEU A 8 -30.07 28.41 44.48
C LEU A 8 -30.09 26.91 44.13
N ILE A 9 -31.15 26.21 44.53
CA ILE A 9 -31.33 24.77 44.26
C ILE A 9 -31.46 24.49 42.75
N GLU A 10 -32.17 25.35 42.02
CA GLU A 10 -32.38 25.23 40.57
C GLU A 10 -31.06 25.47 39.81
N LEU A 11 -30.22 26.37 40.31
CA LEU A 11 -28.85 26.55 39.82
C LEU A 11 -28.00 25.29 40.05
N MET A 12 -28.04 24.70 41.24
CA MET A 12 -27.25 23.49 41.53
C MET A 12 -27.68 22.32 40.65
N ILE A 13 -28.99 22.10 40.50
CA ILE A 13 -29.53 21.02 39.66
C ILE A 13 -29.10 21.18 38.20
N THR A 14 -29.22 22.39 37.65
CA THR A 14 -28.83 22.66 36.25
C THR A 14 -27.33 22.46 36.01
N LEU A 15 -26.49 22.88 36.96
CA LEU A 15 -25.04 22.71 36.89
C LEU A 15 -24.63 21.23 36.97
N THR A 16 -25.29 20.44 37.82
CA THR A 16 -25.07 18.99 37.90
C THR A 16 -25.45 18.28 36.60
N ILE A 17 -26.62 18.59 36.04
CA ILE A 17 -27.07 18.01 34.77
C ILE A 17 -26.08 18.37 33.65
N PHE A 18 -25.67 19.65 33.58
CA PHE A 18 -24.72 20.12 32.58
C PHE A 18 -23.36 19.42 32.69
N ALA A 19 -22.85 19.19 33.90
CA ALA A 19 -21.59 18.49 34.11
C ALA A 19 -21.65 17.03 33.61
N ILE A 20 -22.71 16.30 33.97
CA ILE A 20 -22.91 14.91 33.52
C ILE A 20 -23.00 14.86 31.98
N PHE A 21 -23.78 15.77 31.39
CA PHE A 21 -23.95 15.84 29.95
C PHE A 21 -22.63 16.18 29.23
N SER A 22 -21.84 17.09 29.79
CA SER A 22 -20.55 17.49 29.24
C SER A 22 -19.54 16.34 29.20
N VAL A 23 -19.47 15.52 30.26
CA VAL A 23 -18.58 14.35 30.29
C VAL A 23 -18.99 13.33 29.23
N TYR A 24 -20.28 13.07 29.08
CA TYR A 24 -20.80 12.13 28.08
C TYR A 24 -20.53 12.61 26.64
N LEU A 25 -20.75 13.90 26.38
CA LEU A 25 -20.43 14.51 25.08
C LEU A 25 -18.93 14.43 24.80
N TYR A 26 -18.07 14.75 25.78
CA TYR A 26 -16.62 14.67 25.62
C TYR A 26 -16.17 13.25 25.23
N GLN A 27 -16.64 12.22 25.94
CA GLN A 27 -16.30 10.84 25.62
C GLN A 27 -16.77 10.45 24.21
N THR A 28 -17.99 10.84 23.84
CA THR A 28 -18.58 10.52 22.54
C THR A 28 -17.81 11.18 21.40
N PHE A 29 -17.54 12.49 21.50
CA PHE A 29 -16.81 13.22 20.47
C PHE A 29 -15.37 12.73 20.32
N PHE A 30 -14.64 12.49 21.42
CA PHE A 30 -13.27 11.98 21.33
C PHE A 30 -13.20 10.57 20.75
N SER A 31 -14.19 9.71 21.05
CA SER A 31 -14.28 8.38 20.45
C SER A 31 -14.49 8.47 18.93
N GLN A 32 -15.42 9.29 18.47
CA GLN A 32 -15.70 9.49 17.05
C GLN A 32 -14.53 10.13 16.30
N ILE A 33 -13.84 11.10 16.91
CA ILE A 33 -12.63 11.71 16.33
C ILE A 33 -11.55 10.66 16.11
N ARG A 34 -11.28 9.82 17.12
CA ARG A 34 -10.29 8.73 17.01
C ARG A 34 -10.66 7.73 15.92
N GLN A 35 -11.93 7.35 15.84
CA GLN A 35 -12.42 6.46 14.79
C GLN A 35 -12.26 7.07 13.40
N SER A 36 -12.62 8.35 13.23
CA SER A 36 -12.47 9.08 11.96
C SER A 36 -11.01 9.15 11.51
N PHE A 37 -10.08 9.49 12.40
CA PHE A 37 -8.64 9.48 12.09
C PHE A 37 -8.12 8.09 11.73
N SER A 38 -8.60 7.03 12.40
CA SER A 38 -8.24 5.66 12.04
C SER A 38 -8.77 5.28 10.66
N LEU A 39 -10.01 5.62 10.34
CA LEU A 39 -10.62 5.35 9.04
C LEU A 39 -9.92 6.10 7.90
N ASN A 40 -9.62 7.39 8.07
CA ASN A 40 -8.91 8.18 7.06
C ASN A 40 -7.50 7.64 6.80
N ASN A 41 -6.76 7.29 7.86
CA ASN A 41 -5.45 6.67 7.71
C ASN A 41 -5.52 5.35 6.93
N ASN A 42 -6.58 4.57 7.13
CA ASN A 42 -6.79 3.32 6.41
C ASN A 42 -7.10 3.56 4.93
N ILE A 43 -7.85 4.61 4.59
CA ILE A 43 -8.16 4.98 3.21
C ILE A 43 -6.88 5.37 2.46
N ASP A 44 -6.02 6.21 3.03
CA ASP A 44 -4.77 6.63 2.39
C ASP A 44 -3.83 5.43 2.17
N VAL A 45 -3.75 4.53 3.16
CA VAL A 45 -2.95 3.31 3.03
C VAL A 45 -3.54 2.40 1.94
N GLN A 46 -4.85 2.17 1.94
CA GLN A 46 -5.51 1.33 0.94
C GLN A 46 -5.40 1.90 -0.47
N TYR A 47 -5.47 3.23 -0.62
CA TYR A 47 -5.21 3.93 -1.86
C TYR A 47 -3.80 3.66 -2.38
N ASN A 48 -2.78 3.80 -1.52
CA ASN A 48 -1.38 3.53 -1.90
C ASN A 48 -1.15 2.07 -2.28
N VAL A 49 -1.78 1.12 -1.58
CA VAL A 49 -1.72 -0.31 -1.91
C VAL A 49 -2.33 -0.59 -3.29
N ASN A 50 -3.53 -0.08 -3.55
CA ASN A 50 -4.19 -0.26 -4.84
C ASN A 50 -3.42 0.42 -5.97
N LYS A 51 -2.87 1.60 -5.72
CA LYS A 51 -1.99 2.30 -6.66
C LYS A 51 -0.75 1.48 -6.98
N ALA A 52 -0.08 0.90 -5.97
CA ALA A 52 1.08 0.03 -6.14
C ALA A 52 0.73 -1.23 -6.96
N LEU A 53 -0.39 -1.89 -6.65
CA LEU A 53 -0.86 -3.06 -7.41
C LEU A 53 -1.16 -2.73 -8.87
N ASN A 54 -1.85 -1.62 -9.14
CA ASN A 54 -2.13 -1.19 -10.50
C ASN A 54 -0.84 -0.85 -11.25
N MET A 55 0.07 -0.12 -10.60
CA MET A 55 1.38 0.22 -11.15
C MET A 55 2.18 -1.03 -11.53
N LEU A 56 2.26 -2.02 -10.64
CA LEU A 56 2.96 -3.29 -10.91
C LEU A 56 2.25 -4.09 -12.01
N THR A 57 0.93 -4.19 -11.95
CA THR A 57 0.11 -4.94 -12.91
C THR A 57 0.23 -4.37 -14.31
N ASP A 58 0.08 -3.06 -14.47
CA ASP A 58 0.13 -2.39 -15.76
C ASP A 58 1.51 -2.53 -16.39
N ASN A 59 2.58 -2.41 -15.58
CA ASN A 59 3.93 -2.62 -16.09
C ASN A 59 4.19 -4.09 -16.42
N ILE A 60 3.64 -5.04 -15.67
CA ILE A 60 3.70 -6.48 -16.01
C ILE A 60 2.96 -6.77 -17.33
N ARG A 61 1.77 -6.21 -17.54
CA ARG A 61 0.94 -6.42 -18.75
C ARG A 61 1.48 -5.71 -19.99
N SER A 62 1.97 -4.47 -19.85
CA SER A 62 2.49 -3.65 -20.96
C SER A 62 3.71 -4.28 -21.65
N TYR A 63 4.32 -5.27 -21.03
CA TYR A 63 5.63 -5.81 -21.39
C TYR A 63 5.65 -6.81 -22.57
N SER A 64 4.53 -6.98 -23.28
CA SER A 64 4.37 -8.04 -24.27
C SER A 64 5.17 -7.91 -25.58
N SER A 65 6.07 -6.92 -25.74
CA SER A 65 6.63 -6.60 -27.06
C SER A 65 8.15 -6.42 -27.12
N THR A 66 8.90 -6.69 -26.06
CA THR A 66 10.37 -6.56 -26.07
C THR A 66 11.04 -7.94 -26.09
N ASN A 67 12.17 -8.05 -26.79
CA ASN A 67 13.00 -9.26 -26.81
C ASN A 67 13.76 -9.47 -25.47
N GLU A 68 13.24 -8.97 -24.36
CA GLU A 68 13.90 -8.90 -23.07
C GLU A 68 13.26 -9.86 -22.07
N THR A 69 14.07 -10.37 -21.14
CA THR A 69 13.57 -11.16 -20.00
C THR A 69 13.15 -10.21 -18.90
N LYS A 70 11.90 -10.29 -18.47
CA LYS A 70 11.44 -9.52 -17.31
C LYS A 70 11.88 -10.20 -16.03
N VAL A 71 12.41 -9.43 -15.09
CA VAL A 71 12.78 -9.89 -13.75
C VAL A 71 11.89 -9.18 -12.74
N LEU A 72 11.10 -9.96 -12.01
CA LEU A 72 10.38 -9.54 -10.83
C LEU A 72 11.23 -9.91 -9.62
N LYS A 73 11.46 -9.01 -8.67
CA LYS A 73 12.14 -9.33 -7.42
C LYS A 73 11.23 -8.98 -6.24
N SER A 74 11.17 -9.90 -5.27
CA SER A 74 10.52 -9.60 -4.00
C SER A 74 11.27 -8.47 -3.30
N SER A 75 10.54 -7.63 -2.56
CA SER A 75 11.08 -6.46 -1.86
C SER A 75 12.13 -6.81 -0.80
N ASP A 76 12.12 -8.05 -0.32
CA ASP A 76 13.11 -8.59 0.62
C ASP A 76 14.40 -9.09 -0.04
N GLY A 77 14.46 -9.06 -1.38
CA GLY A 77 15.60 -9.53 -2.16
C GLY A 77 15.82 -11.04 -2.16
N SER A 78 14.92 -11.84 -1.56
CA SER A 78 15.08 -13.29 -1.36
C SER A 78 14.69 -14.13 -2.58
N LYS A 79 13.85 -13.56 -3.44
CA LYS A 79 13.20 -14.25 -4.55
C LYS A 79 13.17 -13.39 -5.79
N SER A 80 13.39 -14.02 -6.94
CA SER A 80 13.12 -13.44 -8.24
C SER A 80 12.34 -14.38 -9.14
N ILE A 81 11.54 -13.79 -10.03
CA ILE A 81 10.81 -14.49 -11.08
C ILE A 81 11.23 -13.89 -12.41
N SER A 82 11.79 -14.71 -13.28
CA SER A 82 12.14 -14.34 -14.64
C SER A 82 11.08 -14.82 -15.62
N ILE A 83 10.59 -13.93 -16.48
CA ILE A 83 9.61 -14.21 -17.52
C ILE A 83 10.31 -14.00 -18.86
N ASN A 84 10.42 -15.06 -19.66
CA ASN A 84 10.99 -14.97 -20.99
C ASN A 84 9.93 -14.57 -22.03
N GLN A 85 10.38 -14.25 -23.25
CA GLN A 85 9.53 -13.84 -24.38
C GLN A 85 8.45 -14.88 -24.76
N ASN A 86 8.70 -16.16 -24.47
CA ASN A 86 7.77 -17.26 -24.78
C ASN A 86 6.77 -17.52 -23.63
N GLY A 87 6.69 -16.64 -22.63
CA GLY A 87 5.84 -16.82 -21.44
C GLY A 87 6.32 -17.92 -20.49
N GLY A 88 7.57 -18.37 -20.66
CA GLY A 88 8.25 -19.28 -19.76
C GLY A 88 8.64 -18.57 -18.47
N ILE A 89 8.27 -19.15 -17.34
CA ILE A 89 8.50 -18.63 -16.00
C ILE A 89 9.61 -19.45 -15.33
N GLN A 90 10.61 -18.76 -14.81
CA GLN A 90 11.65 -19.33 -13.93
C GLN A 90 11.61 -18.63 -12.58
N VAL A 91 11.71 -19.38 -11.50
CA VAL A 91 11.74 -18.85 -10.13
C VAL A 91 13.12 -19.14 -9.56
N ASN A 92 13.82 -18.09 -9.15
CA ASN A 92 15.17 -18.18 -8.60
C ASN A 92 15.16 -17.61 -7.18
N SER A 93 15.88 -18.27 -6.28
CA SER A 93 16.26 -17.63 -5.02
C SER A 93 17.43 -16.70 -5.30
N VAL A 94 17.35 -15.49 -4.75
CA VAL A 94 18.37 -14.46 -4.88
C VAL A 94 18.71 -14.01 -3.47
N ASN A 95 19.90 -13.46 -3.28
CA ASN A 95 20.25 -12.80 -2.02
C ASN A 95 20.72 -11.38 -2.35
N ASP A 96 19.75 -10.51 -2.61
CA ASP A 96 19.99 -9.11 -2.93
C ASP A 96 19.78 -8.28 -1.65
N SER A 97 20.81 -8.18 -0.81
CA SER A 97 20.71 -7.57 0.54
C SER A 97 20.71 -6.03 0.52
N GLY A 98 20.24 -5.40 -0.55
CA GLY A 98 20.23 -3.95 -0.73
C GLY A 98 19.02 -3.26 -0.11
N ASN A 99 19.20 -2.02 0.34
CA ASN A 99 18.08 -1.17 0.80
C ASN A 99 17.14 -0.78 -0.34
N ILE A 100 17.65 -0.77 -1.57
CA ILE A 100 16.89 -0.49 -2.78
C ILE A 100 16.89 -1.75 -3.63
N VAL A 101 15.70 -2.27 -3.92
CA VAL A 101 15.50 -3.44 -4.75
C VAL A 101 14.81 -3.02 -6.04
N ASN A 102 15.36 -3.44 -7.18
CA ASN A 102 14.67 -3.35 -8.46
C ASN A 102 13.58 -4.43 -8.51
N VAL A 103 12.40 -4.10 -7.99
CA VAL A 103 11.23 -4.98 -7.91
C VAL A 103 10.75 -5.39 -9.31
N LEU A 104 10.90 -4.50 -10.29
CA LEU A 104 10.61 -4.77 -11.68
C LEU A 104 11.73 -4.22 -12.56
N SER A 105 12.39 -5.08 -13.32
CA SER A 105 13.44 -4.67 -14.26
C SER A 105 13.50 -5.57 -15.49
N ASN A 106 14.23 -5.10 -16.49
CA ASN A 106 14.46 -5.85 -17.73
C ASN A 106 15.88 -6.41 -17.77
N PHE A 107 16.05 -7.57 -18.39
CA PHE A 107 17.35 -8.17 -18.63
C PHE A 107 17.50 -8.66 -20.09
N PRO A 108 18.58 -8.28 -20.79
CA PRO A 108 19.57 -7.26 -20.41
C PRO A 108 18.93 -5.86 -20.27
N GLU A 109 19.55 -4.95 -19.50
CA GLU A 109 19.06 -3.57 -19.38
C GLU A 109 18.94 -2.94 -20.79
N PRO A 110 17.78 -2.36 -21.16
CA PRO A 110 17.56 -1.83 -22.50
C PRO A 110 18.54 -0.69 -22.82
N SER A 111 19.16 -0.74 -24.00
CA SER A 111 20.05 0.31 -24.53
C SER A 111 19.31 1.58 -24.96
N SER A 112 17.98 1.51 -25.03
CA SER A 112 17.08 2.62 -25.32
C SER A 112 15.77 2.34 -24.61
N SER A 113 15.27 3.28 -23.80
CA SER A 113 14.10 3.17 -22.92
C SER A 113 12.97 2.27 -23.46
N PRO A 114 12.59 1.21 -22.72
CA PRO A 114 11.16 1.13 -22.32
C PRO A 114 10.94 0.35 -21.01
N PRO A 115 9.67 0.21 -20.55
CA PRO A 115 9.07 1.03 -19.48
C PRO A 115 9.95 1.23 -18.23
N ALA A 116 9.64 2.24 -17.42
CA ALA A 116 10.46 2.58 -16.25
C ALA A 116 10.56 1.41 -15.25
N ASP A 117 11.78 1.02 -14.89
CA ASP A 117 12.05 0.08 -13.80
C ASP A 117 11.31 0.53 -12.54
N ILE A 118 10.72 -0.42 -11.81
CA ILE A 118 10.09 -0.13 -10.52
C ILE A 118 11.08 -0.51 -9.42
N GLN A 119 11.34 0.46 -8.55
CA GLN A 119 12.21 0.32 -7.40
C GLN A 119 11.41 0.36 -6.11
N TYR A 120 11.87 -0.42 -5.14
CA TYR A 120 11.41 -0.38 -3.77
C TYR A 120 12.55 0.04 -2.85
N ASP A 121 12.29 1.05 -2.04
CA ASP A 121 13.16 1.50 -0.96
C ASP A 121 12.59 1.00 0.37
N SER A 122 13.31 0.07 1.01
CA SER A 122 12.89 -0.55 2.27
C SER A 122 13.03 0.39 3.48
N ILE A 123 13.91 1.39 3.41
CA ILE A 123 14.09 2.39 4.47
C ILE A 123 12.91 3.35 4.47
N ASN A 124 12.59 3.89 3.28
CA ASN A 124 11.51 4.86 3.11
C ASN A 124 10.15 4.21 2.89
N LYS A 125 10.07 2.86 2.83
CA LYS A 125 8.85 2.10 2.53
C LYS A 125 8.12 2.66 1.30
N THR A 126 8.89 2.92 0.24
CA THR A 126 8.40 3.64 -0.94
C THR A 126 8.64 2.82 -2.20
N LEU A 127 7.58 2.64 -2.98
CA LEU A 127 7.62 2.03 -4.31
C LEU A 127 7.50 3.14 -5.37
N TYR A 128 8.40 3.17 -6.36
CA TYR A 128 8.46 4.25 -7.33
C TYR A 128 9.11 3.82 -8.65
N PHE A 129 8.89 4.60 -9.70
CA PHE A 129 9.58 4.43 -10.97
C PHE A 129 10.97 5.05 -10.91
N LYS A 130 12.02 4.30 -11.29
CA LYS A 130 13.41 4.76 -11.33
C LYS A 130 13.59 6.10 -12.06
N ASN A 131 12.82 6.31 -13.13
CA ASN A 131 12.89 7.49 -13.99
C ASN A 131 11.76 8.52 -13.76
N ASP A 132 10.86 8.28 -12.80
CA ASP A 132 9.76 9.20 -12.48
C ASP A 132 9.59 9.30 -10.96
N SER A 133 10.02 10.44 -10.41
CA SER A 133 9.97 10.74 -8.98
C SER A 133 8.61 11.25 -8.50
N GLN A 134 7.65 11.51 -9.40
CA GLN A 134 6.32 12.01 -9.04
C GLN A 134 5.36 10.87 -8.70
N ASN A 135 5.50 9.73 -9.38
CA ASN A 135 4.58 8.62 -9.21
C ASN A 135 5.10 7.60 -8.16
N LYS A 136 4.94 7.98 -6.89
CA LYS A 136 5.35 7.18 -5.73
C LYS A 136 4.15 6.58 -4.99
N CYS A 137 4.37 5.43 -4.37
CA CYS A 137 3.45 4.80 -3.41
C CYS A 137 4.18 4.72 -2.08
N PHE A 138 3.62 5.32 -1.04
CA PHE A 138 4.25 5.41 0.29
C PHE A 138 3.64 4.40 1.25
N ASN A 139 4.36 4.13 2.35
CA ASN A 139 3.98 3.17 3.39
C ASN A 139 3.82 1.75 2.84
N ILE A 140 4.66 1.32 1.91
CA ILE A 140 4.66 -0.07 1.42
C ILE A 140 5.67 -0.87 2.24
N ASP A 141 5.21 -1.88 2.97
CA ASP A 141 6.06 -2.72 3.82
C ASP A 141 6.69 -3.88 3.05
N SER A 142 5.95 -4.47 2.13
CA SER A 142 6.51 -5.48 1.23
C SER A 142 5.77 -5.55 -0.09
N VAL A 143 6.50 -6.02 -1.09
CA VAL A 143 5.98 -6.45 -2.39
C VAL A 143 6.54 -7.84 -2.65
N ASP A 144 5.68 -8.84 -2.75
CA ASP A 144 6.08 -10.20 -3.08
C ASP A 144 5.42 -10.67 -4.37
N PHE A 145 6.08 -11.61 -5.04
CA PHE A 145 5.59 -12.23 -6.23
C PHE A 145 5.58 -13.75 -6.09
N SER A 146 4.48 -14.37 -6.47
CA SER A 146 4.35 -15.82 -6.56
C SER A 146 3.74 -16.23 -7.89
N THR A 147 3.81 -17.53 -8.19
CA THR A 147 3.36 -18.07 -9.46
C THR A 147 2.40 -19.20 -9.19
N GLU A 148 1.20 -19.15 -9.75
CA GLU A 148 0.26 -20.27 -9.69
C GLU A 148 0.49 -21.19 -10.90
N ASN A 149 0.89 -22.43 -10.62
CA ASN A 149 0.84 -23.57 -11.54
C ASN A 149 1.58 -23.48 -12.88
N LYS A 150 2.73 -22.79 -12.98
CA LYS A 150 3.53 -22.69 -14.24
C LYS A 150 2.74 -22.22 -15.47
N ASN A 151 1.51 -21.75 -15.28
CA ASN A 151 0.52 -21.48 -16.32
C ASN A 151 0.60 -20.04 -16.84
N GLY A 152 1.66 -19.31 -16.48
CA GLY A 152 1.78 -17.91 -16.84
C GLY A 152 1.10 -16.97 -15.86
N ILE A 153 0.55 -17.45 -14.73
CA ILE A 153 -0.10 -16.57 -13.76
C ILE A 153 0.92 -16.13 -12.72
N ILE A 154 1.02 -14.82 -12.55
CA ILE A 154 1.85 -14.17 -11.54
C ILE A 154 0.92 -13.48 -10.56
N VAL A 155 1.00 -13.89 -9.30
CA VAL A 155 0.31 -13.24 -8.20
C VAL A 155 1.26 -12.22 -7.60
N ILE A 156 0.78 -10.99 -7.49
CA ILE A 156 1.46 -9.86 -6.89
C ILE A 156 0.77 -9.61 -5.55
N THR A 157 1.54 -9.55 -4.49
CA THR A 157 1.05 -9.23 -3.14
C THR A 157 1.76 -7.99 -2.65
N VAL A 158 0.98 -7.01 -2.18
CA VAL A 158 1.49 -5.79 -1.57
C VAL A 158 0.97 -5.71 -0.15
N SER A 159 1.86 -5.52 0.81
CA SER A 159 1.50 -5.40 2.23
C SER A 159 1.89 -4.05 2.82
N VAL A 160 1.09 -3.61 3.78
CA VAL A 160 1.33 -2.40 4.59
C VAL A 160 1.01 -2.69 6.04
N LEU A 161 1.84 -2.15 6.92
CA LEU A 161 1.72 -2.14 8.36
C LEU A 161 1.91 -0.72 8.87
N LYS A 162 0.81 -0.07 9.26
CA LYS A 162 0.82 1.27 9.86
C LYS A 162 0.16 1.22 11.25
N GLY A 163 0.97 1.20 12.30
CA GLY A 163 0.49 1.02 13.67
C GLY A 163 -0.14 -0.36 13.84
N ASN A 164 -1.43 -0.40 14.23
CA ASN A 164 -2.19 -1.65 14.40
C ASN A 164 -2.92 -2.10 13.13
N VAL A 165 -2.75 -1.39 12.02
CA VAL A 165 -3.45 -1.65 10.77
C VAL A 165 -2.52 -2.40 9.84
N HIS A 166 -2.89 -3.64 9.52
CA HIS A 166 -2.26 -4.45 8.50
C HIS A 166 -3.20 -4.57 7.30
N ILE A 167 -2.75 -4.12 6.13
CA ILE A 167 -3.48 -4.25 4.87
C ILE A 167 -2.61 -5.05 3.93
N GLU A 168 -3.13 -6.19 3.49
CA GLU A 168 -2.55 -7.00 2.44
C GLU A 168 -3.54 -7.04 1.29
N SER A 169 -3.05 -6.80 0.07
CA SER A 169 -3.86 -6.89 -1.13
C SER A 169 -3.08 -7.58 -2.21
N SER A 170 -3.77 -8.42 -2.98
CA SER A 170 -3.17 -9.24 -4.01
C SER A 170 -3.95 -9.16 -5.31
N THR A 171 -3.23 -9.25 -6.42
CA THR A 171 -3.81 -9.35 -7.76
C THR A 171 -3.05 -10.36 -8.60
N ALA A 172 -3.72 -10.97 -9.56
CA ALA A 172 -3.13 -11.96 -10.45
C ALA A 172 -3.08 -11.42 -11.89
N VAL A 173 -1.95 -11.66 -12.55
CA VAL A 173 -1.71 -11.26 -13.93
C VAL A 173 -1.32 -12.48 -14.74
N ASN A 174 -2.06 -12.76 -15.80
CA ASN A 174 -1.65 -13.75 -16.78
C ASN A 174 -0.66 -13.11 -17.77
N VAL A 175 0.54 -13.68 -17.84
CA VAL A 175 1.63 -13.27 -18.73
C VAL A 175 1.83 -14.22 -19.91
N LYS A 176 1.11 -15.36 -19.97
CA LYS A 176 1.03 -16.17 -21.19
C LYS A 176 -0.06 -15.60 -22.10
N LYS A 177 0.32 -15.31 -23.34
CA LYS A 177 -0.62 -15.03 -24.44
C LYS A 177 -1.00 -16.32 -25.15
#